data_AF-A0A177LD66-F1
#
_entry.id   AF-A0A177LD66-F1
#
_cell.length_a   1.000
_cell.length_b   1.000
_cell.length_c   1.000
_cell.angle_alpha   90.00
_cell.angle_beta   90.00
_cell.angle_gamma   90.00
#
_symmetry.space_group_name_H-M   'P 1'
#
loop_
_entity.id
_entity.type
_entity.pdbx_description
1 polymer ?
#
loop_
_entity_poly.entity_id
_entity_poly.type
_entity_poly.pdbx_seq_one_letter_code
_entity_poly.pdbx_strand_id
1 'polypeptide(L)' 'MENNNYFAEMMKSPMPREKEKTVMSEFIDNFLKDILYKKEKALLMDKIDHSLDNDDRSTFMTLSGELKQLEKGYHTS' A
#
# COMPACT_ATOMS: atom_id res chain seq x y z
N MET A 1 33.03 -29.90 35.67
CA MET A 1 32.29 -28.66 35.94
C MET A 1 31.37 -28.45 34.75
N GLU A 2 30.07 -28.67 34.92
CA GLU A 2 29.10 -28.56 33.83
C GLU A 2 28.81 -27.08 33.54
N ASN A 3 28.91 -26.71 32.27
CA ASN A 3 28.81 -25.35 31.80
C ASN A 3 27.33 -24.89 31.81
N ASN A 4 26.89 -24.31 32.93
CA ASN A 4 25.53 -23.80 33.16
C ASN A 4 25.15 -22.54 32.34
N ASN A 5 25.92 -22.21 31.30
CA ASN A 5 25.69 -21.01 30.50
C ASN A 5 24.73 -21.20 29.31
N TYR A 6 24.09 -22.37 29.18
CA TYR A 6 23.16 -22.68 28.08
C TYR A 6 22.06 -21.61 27.93
N PHE A 7 21.48 -21.16 29.05
CA PHE A 7 20.46 -20.10 29.04
C PHE A 7 21.02 -18.73 28.62
N ALA A 8 22.26 -18.42 29.01
CA ALA A 8 22.92 -17.17 28.68
C ALA A 8 23.38 -17.13 27.21
N GLU A 9 23.73 -18.27 26.63
CA GLU A 9 24.01 -18.41 25.19
C GLU A 9 22.73 -18.33 24.34
N MET A 10 21.63 -18.93 24.81
CA MET A 10 20.33 -18.86 24.12
C MET A 10 19.81 -17.41 24.02
N MET A 11 20.03 -16.58 25.05
CA MET A 11 19.63 -15.17 25.06
C MET A 11 20.57 -14.23 24.27
N LYS A 12 21.76 -14.71 23.89
CA LYS A 12 22.71 -13.99 23.01
C LYS A 12 22.44 -14.21 21.53
N SER A 13 21.67 -15.24 21.19
CA SER A 13 21.16 -15.40 19.83
C SER A 13 20.21 -14.24 19.53
N PRO A 14 20.38 -13.50 18.42
CA PRO A 14 19.39 -12.51 18.00
C PRO A 14 18.11 -13.28 17.68
N MET A 15 17.19 -13.35 18.65
CA MET A 15 15.88 -13.94 18.42
C MET A 15 15.32 -13.28 17.16
N PRO A 16 14.96 -14.05 16.12
CA PRO A 16 14.26 -13.47 14.99
C PRO A 16 12.96 -12.91 15.56
N ARG A 17 12.88 -11.59 15.62
CA ARG A 17 11.60 -10.91 15.80
C ARG A 17 10.86 -11.13 14.50
N GLU A 18 10.35 -12.34 14.30
CA GLU A 18 9.27 -12.54 13.36
C GLU A 18 8.18 -11.60 13.83
N LYS A 19 8.03 -10.50 13.11
CA LYS A 19 6.89 -9.61 13.28
C LYS A 19 5.72 -10.47 12.85
N GLU A 20 5.06 -11.13 13.79
CA GLU A 20 3.73 -11.67 13.58
C GLU A 20 2.89 -10.47 13.14
N LYS A 21 2.78 -10.27 11.82
CA LYS A 21 1.72 -9.47 11.25
C LYS A 21 0.46 -10.21 11.63
N THR A 22 -0.15 -9.79 12.72
CA THR A 22 -1.46 -10.27 13.12
C THR A 22 -2.42 -9.99 11.98
N VAL A 23 -3.40 -10.86 11.76
CA VAL A 23 -4.46 -10.69 10.75
C VAL A 23 -5.09 -9.28 10.81
N MET A 24 -5.13 -8.68 12.01
CA MET A 24 -5.57 -7.32 12.24
C MET A 24 -4.68 -6.25 11.57
N SER A 25 -3.36 -6.41 11.60
CA SER A 25 -2.43 -5.50 10.93
C SER A 25 -2.56 -5.53 9.40
N GLU A 26 -2.74 -6.72 8.82
CA GLU A 26 -2.99 -6.86 7.38
C GLU A 26 -4.34 -6.29 6.97
N PHE A 27 -5.36 -6.47 7.81
CA PHE A 27 -6.66 -5.85 7.60
C PHE A 27 -6.57 -4.32 7.61
N ILE A 28 -5.85 -3.74 8.57
CA ILE A 28 -5.63 -2.28 8.65
C ILE A 28 -4.88 -1.79 7.41
N ASP A 29 -3.82 -2.48 6.99
CA ASP A 29 -3.04 -2.12 5.80
C ASP A 29 -3.91 -2.14 4.54
N ASN A 30 -4.74 -3.18 4.36
CA ASN A 30 -5.64 -3.29 3.22
C ASN A 30 -6.76 -2.23 3.26
N PHE A 31 -7.33 -1.98 4.44
CA PHE A 31 -8.33 -0.93 4.60
C PHE A 31 -7.77 0.46 4.28
N LEU A 32 -6.55 0.76 4.71
CA LEU A 32 -5.87 2.01 4.38
C LEU A 32 -5.58 2.12 2.88
N LYS A 33 -5.11 1.03 2.24
CA LYS A 33 -4.91 0.98 0.79
C LYS A 33 -6.22 1.27 0.04
N ASP A 34 -7.34 0.69 0.47
CA ASP A 34 -8.65 0.92 -0.14
C ASP A 34 -9.09 2.38 -0.04
N ILE A 35 -8.91 2.99 1.13
CA ILE A 35 -9.25 4.40 1.34
C ILE A 35 -8.39 5.28 0.43
N LEU A 36 -7.08 5.04 0.40
CA LEU A 36 -6.15 5.82 -0.41
C LEU A 36 -6.49 5.70 -1.89
N TYR A 37 -6.70 4.47 -2.38
CA TYR A 37 -7.09 4.22 -3.76
C TYR A 37 -8.39 4.95 -4.13
N LYS A 38 -9.44 4.85 -3.30
CA LYS A 38 -10.72 5.53 -3.56
C LYS A 38 -10.57 7.04 -3.61
N LYS A 39 -9.77 7.61 -2.71
CA LYS A 39 -9.52 9.05 -2.68
C LYS A 39 -8.76 9.52 -3.92
N GLU A 40 -7.72 8.81 -4.29
CA GLU A 40 -6.89 9.16 -5.46
C GLU A 40 -7.68 9.01 -6.77
N LYS A 41 -8.48 7.94 -6.88
CA LYS A 41 -9.40 7.74 -8.00
C LYS A 41 -10.41 8.87 -8.12
N ALA A 42 -11.03 9.29 -7.02
CA ALA A 42 -11.99 10.40 -7.04
C ALA A 42 -11.33 11.72 -7.52
N LEU A 43 -10.13 12.03 -7.02
CA LEU A 43 -9.39 13.21 -7.46
C LEU A 43 -9.01 13.17 -8.94
N LEU A 44 -8.65 12.01 -9.46
CA LEU A 44 -8.36 11.82 -10.89
C LEU A 44 -9.62 12.01 -11.73
N MET A 45 -10.75 11.45 -11.31
CA MET A 45 -12.03 11.62 -12.00
C MET A 45 -12.46 13.09 -12.04
N ASP A 46 -12.39 13.82 -10.92
CA ASP A 46 -12.73 15.25 -10.88
C ASP A 46 -11.85 16.07 -11.84
N LYS A 47 -10.55 15.75 -11.94
CA LYS A 47 -9.65 16.42 -12.87
C LYS A 47 -9.95 16.06 -14.33
N ILE A 48 -10.36 14.83 -14.60
CA ILE A 48 -10.79 14.39 -15.93
C ILE A 48 -12.04 15.15 -16.33
N ASP A 49 -13.03 15.26 -15.45
CA ASP A 49 -14.26 16.01 -15.71
C ASP A 49 -13.95 17.49 -15.98
N HIS A 50 -13.08 18.11 -15.17
CA HIS A 50 -12.61 19.47 -15.44
C HIS A 50 -11.85 19.61 -16.77
N SER A 51 -11.10 18.59 -17.20
CA SER A 51 -10.45 18.64 -18.51
C SER A 51 -11.46 18.57 -19.65
N LEU A 52 -12.57 17.85 -19.47
CA LEU A 52 -13.67 17.79 -20.44
C LEU A 52 -14.42 19.12 -20.51
N ASP A 53 -14.70 19.74 -19.36
CA ASP A 53 -15.36 21.06 -19.28
C ASP A 53 -14.54 22.15 -20.01
N ASN A 54 -13.22 22.03 -20.01
CA ASN A 54 -12.30 22.98 -20.63
C ASN A 54 -11.86 22.60 -22.06
N ASP A 55 -12.45 21.54 -22.65
CA ASP A 55 -12.07 20.96 -23.96
C ASP A 55 -10.55 20.63 -24.08
N ASP A 56 -9.89 20.35 -22.95
CA ASP A 56 -8.47 20.01 -22.91
C ASP A 56 -8.26 18.51 -23.12
N ARG A 57 -8.26 18.13 -24.39
CA ARG A 57 -8.05 16.75 -24.82
C ARG A 57 -6.70 16.17 -24.42
N SER A 58 -5.66 16.99 -24.29
CA SER A 58 -4.32 16.53 -23.91
C SER A 58 -4.31 16.11 -22.44
N THR A 59 -4.86 16.97 -21.60
CA THR A 59 -4.97 16.72 -20.16
C THR A 59 -5.92 15.54 -19.90
N PHE A 60 -7.04 15.47 -20.61
CA PHE A 60 -7.94 14.31 -20.56
C PHE A 60 -7.25 12.98 -20.85
N MET A 61 -6.48 12.90 -21.94
CA MET A 61 -5.78 11.67 -22.32
C MET A 61 -4.70 11.27 -21.30
N THR A 62 -3.99 12.25 -20.76
CA THR A 62 -2.95 12.03 -19.75
C THR A 62 -3.56 11.49 -18.45
N LEU A 63 -4.57 12.18 -17.92
CA LEU A 63 -5.25 11.79 -16.68
C LEU A 63 -6.00 10.46 -16.83
N SER A 64 -6.60 10.20 -18.00
CA SER A 64 -7.21 8.89 -18.29
C SER A 64 -6.17 7.75 -18.31
N GLY A 65 -4.94 8.05 -18.75
CA GLY A 65 -3.81 7.12 -18.67
C GLY A 65 -3.40 6.85 -17.22
N GLU A 66 -3.27 7.89 -16.41
CA GLU A 66 -2.97 7.80 -14.98
C GLU A 66 -4.04 6.99 -14.23
N LEU A 67 -5.32 7.25 -14.50
CA LEU A 67 -6.44 6.48 -13.94
C LEU A 67 -6.32 4.99 -14.27
N LYS A 68 -6.04 4.64 -15.52
CA LYS A 68 -5.83 3.23 -15.93
C LYS A 68 -4.66 2.58 -15.21
N GLN A 69 -3.56 3.32 -14.99
CA GLN A 69 -2.41 2.81 -14.24
C GLN A 69 -2.74 2.61 -12.77
N LEU A 70 -3.47 3.54 -12.16
CA LEU A 70 -3.93 3.45 -10.77
C LEU A 70 -4.83 2.22 -10.57
N GLU A 71 -5.81 2.01 -11.45
CA GLU A 71 -6.71 0.85 -11.41
C GLU A 71 -5.95 -0.47 -11.58
N LYS A 72 -5.00 -0.51 -12.52
CA LYS A 72 -4.16 -1.69 -12.74
C LYS A 72 -3.32 -2.02 -11.50
N GLY A 73 -2.66 -1.02 -10.91
CA GLY A 73 -1.82 -1.20 -9.72
C GLY A 73 -2.60 -1.72 -8.51
N TYR A 74 -3.83 -1.26 -8.34
CA TYR A 74 -4.73 -1.71 -7.28
C TYR A 74 -5.24 -3.14 -7.51
N HIS A 75 -5.56 -3.54 -8.74
CA HIS A 75 -6.06 -4.90 -9.04
C HIS A 75 -4.97 -5.98 -9.07
N THR A 76 -3.70 -5.60 -9.21
CA THR A 76 -2.55 -6.51 -9.16
C THR A 76 -1.90 -6.64 -7.78
N SER A 77 -2.35 -5.85 -6.78
CA SER A 77 -1.85 -5.89 -5.40
C SER A 77 -2.71 -6.77 -4.50
#